data_AF-A0A7V2VTH7-F1
#
_entry.id   AF-A0A7V2VTH7-F1
#
_cell.length_a   1.000
_cell.length_b   1.000
_cell.length_c   1.000
_cell.angle_alpha   90.00
_cell.angle_beta   90.00
_cell.angle_gamma   90.00
#
_symmetry.space_group_name_H-M   'P 1'
#
loop_
_entity.id
_entity.type
_entity.pdbx_description
1 polymer ?
#
loop_
_entity_poly.entity_id
_entity_poly.type
_entity_poly.pdbx_seq_one_letter_code
_entity_poly.pdbx_strand_id
1 'polypeptide(L)'
;WAGGRNIPYSATADLSQNPEVCELIQQEVAKVNRHLPEDSRVRKFINIRKDFDPDEAELTRTRKIRRAFLEHRYRNLIDAIYSGKQELVEKTTVTYQDGSKGTVEAVIRVNTVGD
;
A
#
# COMPACT_ATOMS: atom_id res chain seq x y z
N TRP A 1 2.22 8.09 -15.94
CA TRP A 1 0.79 7.74 -16.07
C TRP A 1 -0.10 8.84 -15.51
N ALA A 2 -0.07 9.12 -14.19
CA ALA A 2 -0.93 10.13 -13.55
C ALA A 2 -0.83 11.53 -14.20
N GLY A 3 0.39 12.01 -14.45
CA GLY A 3 0.61 13.29 -15.14
C GLY A 3 0.04 13.34 -16.56
N GLY A 4 0.05 12.21 -17.29
CA GLY A 4 -0.56 12.12 -18.62
C GLY A 4 -2.10 12.10 -18.60
N ARG A 5 -2.70 11.91 -17.42
CA ARG A 5 -4.15 11.95 -17.18
C ARG A 5 -4.61 13.19 -16.41
N ASN A 6 -3.71 14.15 -16.16
CA ASN A 6 -3.98 15.35 -15.35
C ASN A 6 -4.53 15.04 -13.94
N ILE A 7 -4.14 13.91 -13.35
CA ILE A 7 -4.49 13.59 -11.96
C ILE A 7 -3.59 14.42 -11.04
N PRO A 8 -4.14 15.33 -10.22
CA PRO A 8 -3.35 16.13 -9.29
C PRO A 8 -2.88 15.28 -8.11
N TYR A 9 -1.62 15.44 -7.72
CA TYR A 9 -1.05 14.82 -6.53
C TYR A 9 0.14 15.64 -6.04
N SER A 10 0.39 15.63 -4.73
CA SER A 10 1.54 16.31 -4.11
C SER A 10 2.60 15.34 -3.61
N ALA A 11 2.19 14.11 -3.28
CA ALA A 11 3.08 13.03 -2.87
C ALA A 11 2.57 11.66 -3.35
N THR A 12 3.46 10.67 -3.35
CA THR A 12 3.11 9.26 -3.63
C THR A 12 2.00 8.75 -2.71
N ALA A 13 1.97 9.24 -1.46
CA ALA A 13 0.92 8.92 -0.50
C ALA A 13 -0.49 9.30 -1.02
N ASP A 14 -0.64 10.40 -1.75
CA ASP A 14 -1.91 10.83 -2.32
C ASP A 14 -2.35 9.87 -3.44
N LEU A 15 -1.41 9.50 -4.31
CA LEU A 15 -1.66 8.57 -5.41
C LEU A 15 -2.04 7.18 -4.90
N SER A 16 -1.47 6.73 -3.79
CA SER A 16 -1.75 5.40 -3.24
C SER A 16 -3.23 5.15 -2.96
N GLN A 17 -3.97 6.21 -2.58
CA GLN A 17 -5.40 6.15 -2.29
C GLN A 17 -6.26 6.85 -3.36
N ASN A 18 -5.68 7.25 -4.49
CA ASN A 18 -6.45 7.80 -5.60
C ASN A 18 -7.29 6.67 -6.24
N PRO A 19 -8.62 6.86 -6.43
CA PRO A 19 -9.48 5.82 -6.98
C PRO A 19 -9.05 5.30 -8.35
N GLU A 20 -8.61 6.18 -9.26
CA GLU A 20 -8.17 5.78 -10.60
C GLU A 20 -6.86 4.97 -10.55
N VAL A 21 -5.99 5.26 -9.59
CA VAL A 21 -4.77 4.48 -9.35
C VAL A 21 -5.10 3.13 -8.73
N CYS A 22 -6.00 3.08 -7.74
CA CYS A 22 -6.47 1.81 -7.18
C CYS A 22 -7.09 0.91 -8.24
N GLU A 23 -7.94 1.46 -9.12
CA GLU A 23 -8.54 0.74 -10.23
C GLU A 23 -7.48 0.25 -11.22
N LEU A 24 -6.52 1.11 -11.60
CA LEU A 24 -5.40 0.72 -12.46
C LEU A 24 -4.66 -0.50 -11.89
N ILE A 25 -4.28 -0.45 -10.62
CA ILE A 25 -3.56 -1.56 -9.97
C ILE A 25 -4.45 -2.80 -9.88
N GLN A 26 -5.72 -2.65 -9.55
CA GLN A 26 -6.69 -3.76 -9.50
C GLN A 26 -6.77 -4.48 -10.86
N GLN A 27 -6.84 -3.73 -11.96
CA GLN A 27 -6.85 -4.28 -13.31
C GLN A 27 -5.57 -5.04 -13.64
N GLU A 28 -4.40 -4.50 -13.29
CA GLU A 28 -3.11 -5.20 -13.51
C GLU A 28 -2.99 -6.47 -12.66
N VAL A 29 -3.41 -6.44 -11.39
CA VAL A 29 -3.44 -7.62 -10.53
C VAL A 29 -4.39 -8.68 -11.09
N ALA A 30 -5.56 -8.27 -11.59
CA ALA A 30 -6.50 -9.19 -12.25
C ALA A 30 -5.89 -9.85 -13.50
N LYS A 31 -5.08 -9.12 -14.27
CA LYS A 31 -4.34 -9.70 -15.42
C LYS A 31 -3.33 -10.75 -14.97
N VAL A 32 -2.54 -10.46 -13.92
CA VAL A 32 -1.56 -11.40 -13.36
C VAL A 32 -2.25 -12.65 -12.81
N ASN A 33 -3.38 -12.50 -12.10
CA ASN A 33 -4.14 -13.61 -11.53
C ASN A 33 -4.61 -14.63 -12.57
N ARG A 34 -4.80 -14.24 -13.85
CA ARG A 34 -5.16 -15.18 -14.93
C ARG A 34 -4.06 -16.21 -15.22
N HIS A 35 -2.82 -15.92 -14.84
CA HIS A 35 -1.68 -16.80 -15.03
C HIS A 35 -1.30 -17.58 -13.77
N LEU A 36 -2.03 -17.38 -12.66
CA LEU A 36 -1.78 -18.03 -11.38
C LEU A 36 -2.80 -19.16 -11.12
N PRO A 37 -2.36 -20.27 -10.48
CA PRO A 37 -3.27 -21.25 -9.90
C PRO A 37 -4.24 -20.56 -8.92
N GLU A 38 -5.43 -21.11 -8.76
CA GLU A 38 -6.50 -20.52 -7.95
C GLU A 38 -6.04 -20.17 -6.52
N ASP A 39 -5.34 -21.09 -5.85
CA ASP A 39 -4.84 -20.93 -4.48
C ASP A 39 -3.74 -19.87 -4.34
N SER A 40 -3.16 -19.40 -5.46
CA SER A 40 -2.10 -18.39 -5.48
C SER A 40 -2.58 -17.02 -5.96
N ARG A 41 -3.87 -16.87 -6.29
CA ARG A 41 -4.42 -15.60 -6.76
C ARG A 41 -4.51 -14.57 -5.64
N VAL A 42 -4.17 -13.34 -5.95
CA VAL A 42 -4.37 -12.20 -5.04
C VAL A 42 -5.85 -11.86 -5.02
N ARG A 43 -6.52 -12.07 -3.89
CA ARG A 43 -7.95 -11.72 -3.72
C ARG A 43 -8.17 -10.29 -3.25
N LYS A 44 -7.25 -9.75 -2.45
CA LYS A 44 -7.31 -8.40 -1.90
C LYS A 44 -5.92 -7.79 -1.78
N PHE A 45 -5.82 -6.48 -1.90
CA PHE A 45 -4.58 -5.75 -1.71
C PHE A 45 -4.81 -4.35 -1.14
N ILE A 46 -3.76 -3.78 -0.55
CA ILE A 46 -3.68 -2.41 -0.09
C ILE A 46 -2.51 -1.74 -0.81
N ASN A 47 -2.72 -0.52 -1.30
CA ASN A 47 -1.64 0.33 -1.77
C ASN A 47 -1.00 1.04 -0.57
N ILE A 48 0.26 0.72 -0.28
CA ILE A 48 1.00 1.36 0.81
C ILE A 48 1.35 2.79 0.41
N ARG A 49 1.32 3.70 1.38
CA ARG A 49 1.48 5.15 1.17
C ARG A 49 2.94 5.60 1.02
N LYS A 50 3.88 4.71 1.29
CA LYS A 50 5.32 4.93 1.17
C LYS A 50 5.99 3.67 0.61
N ASP A 51 7.13 3.87 -0.01
CA ASP A 51 8.01 2.77 -0.41
C ASP A 51 8.72 2.18 0.82
N PHE A 52 9.20 0.94 0.68
CA PHE A 52 10.02 0.32 1.72
C PHE A 52 11.45 0.89 1.71
N ASP A 53 11.93 1.20 2.90
CA ASP A 53 13.22 1.86 3.11
C ASP A 53 14.24 0.92 3.81
N PRO A 54 15.43 0.66 3.22
CA PRO A 54 16.49 -0.09 3.90
C PRO A 54 16.99 0.58 5.20
N ASP A 55 16.94 1.91 5.30
CA ASP A 55 17.39 2.67 6.48
C ASP A 55 16.38 2.58 7.63
N GLU A 56 15.10 2.32 7.33
CA GLU A 56 14.07 1.97 8.33
C GLU A 56 14.05 0.48 8.70
N ALA A 57 15.03 -0.31 8.22
CA ALA A 57 15.09 -1.76 8.40
C ALA A 57 13.90 -2.54 7.81
N GLU A 58 13.19 -1.96 6.83
CA GLU A 58 12.12 -2.63 6.08
C GLU A 58 12.69 -3.57 5.00
N LEU A 59 13.86 -3.20 4.48
CA LEU A 59 14.62 -3.97 3.51
C LEU A 59 16.01 -4.36 4.05
N THR A 60 16.62 -5.40 3.47
CA THR A 60 18.07 -5.58 3.55
C THR A 60 18.78 -4.53 2.69
N ARG A 61 20.10 -4.34 2.88
CA ARG A 61 20.89 -3.48 2.00
C ARG A 61 20.84 -3.90 0.53
N THR A 62 20.56 -5.18 0.26
CA THR A 62 20.34 -5.73 -1.08
C THR A 62 18.87 -5.70 -1.52
N ARG A 63 18.03 -4.87 -0.88
CA ARG A 63 16.59 -4.69 -1.18
C ARG A 63 15.70 -5.91 -0.99
N LYS A 64 16.10 -6.92 -0.20
CA LYS A 64 15.23 -8.05 0.16
C LYS A 64 14.29 -7.64 1.28
N ILE A 65 13.03 -8.05 1.21
CA ILE A 65 12.03 -7.76 2.25
C ILE A 65 12.39 -8.43 3.58
N ARG A 66 12.36 -7.67 4.68
CA ARG A 66 12.46 -8.20 6.05
C ARG A 66 11.06 -8.53 6.58
N ARG A 67 10.54 -9.69 6.18
CA ARG A 67 9.13 -10.10 6.39
C ARG A 67 8.65 -9.92 7.83
N ALA A 68 9.35 -10.47 8.83
CA ALA A 68 8.92 -10.40 10.22
C ALA A 68 8.82 -8.95 10.76
N PHE A 69 9.71 -8.06 10.30
CA PHE A 69 9.68 -6.65 10.66
C PHE A 69 8.46 -5.96 10.02
N LEU A 70 8.23 -6.18 8.73
CA LEU A 70 7.08 -5.64 8.01
C LEU A 70 5.75 -6.14 8.57
N GLU A 71 5.64 -7.44 8.87
CA GLU A 71 4.44 -8.04 9.46
C GLU A 71 4.08 -7.40 10.80
N HIS A 72 5.07 -7.07 11.63
CA HIS A 72 4.84 -6.33 12.87
C HIS A 72 4.45 -4.88 12.60
N ARG A 73 5.20 -4.18 11.74
CA ARG A 73 5.01 -2.76 11.43
C ARG A 73 3.67 -2.44 10.77
N TYR A 74 3.19 -3.35 9.93
CA TYR A 74 1.97 -3.21 9.12
C TYR A 74 0.84 -4.13 9.58
N ARG A 75 0.93 -4.66 10.81
CA ARG A 75 -0.07 -5.58 11.39
C ARG A 75 -1.51 -5.09 11.17
N ASN A 76 -1.78 -3.81 11.45
CA ASN A 76 -3.12 -3.25 11.29
C ASN A 76 -3.63 -3.30 9.83
N LEU A 77 -2.76 -3.08 8.85
CA LEU A 77 -3.12 -3.18 7.43
C LEU A 77 -3.38 -4.63 7.03
N ILE A 78 -2.51 -5.54 7.48
CA ILE A 78 -2.63 -6.98 7.23
C ILE A 78 -3.93 -7.52 7.84
N ASP A 79 -4.20 -7.19 9.10
CA ASP A 79 -5.42 -7.60 9.80
C ASP A 79 -6.67 -7.08 9.09
N ALA A 80 -6.64 -5.85 8.55
CA ALA A 80 -7.77 -5.30 7.80
C ALA A 80 -8.08 -6.07 6.50
N ILE A 81 -7.05 -6.56 5.81
CA ILE A 81 -7.22 -7.44 4.63
C ILE A 81 -7.99 -8.71 5.01
N TYR A 82 -7.62 -9.32 6.14
CA TYR A 82 -8.22 -10.57 6.61
C TYR A 82 -9.56 -10.39 7.34
N SER A 83 -9.82 -9.23 7.94
CA SER A 83 -11.04 -8.98 8.73
C SER A 83 -12.25 -8.59 7.90
N GLY A 84 -12.13 -8.48 6.57
CA GLY A 84 -13.22 -8.07 5.69
C GLY A 84 -13.57 -6.58 5.75
N LYS A 85 -12.73 -5.75 6.37
CA LYS A 85 -12.91 -4.29 6.34
C LYS A 85 -12.70 -3.77 4.92
N GLN A 86 -13.44 -2.74 4.54
CA GLN A 86 -13.25 -2.03 3.26
C GLN A 86 -12.26 -0.89 3.40
N GLU A 87 -12.20 -0.27 4.58
CA GLU A 87 -11.34 0.86 4.87
C GLU A 87 -10.80 0.79 6.30
N LEU A 88 -9.66 1.44 6.53
CA LEU A 88 -9.12 1.68 7.87
C LEU A 88 -8.42 3.02 7.95
N VAL A 89 -8.42 3.62 9.13
CA VAL A 89 -7.63 4.82 9.41
C VAL A 89 -6.24 4.39 9.86
N GLU A 90 -5.24 4.65 9.03
CA GLU A 90 -3.83 4.47 9.38
C GLU A 90 -3.26 5.80 9.90
N LYS A 91 -2.58 5.74 11.04
CA LYS A 91 -1.81 6.86 11.58
C LYS A 91 -0.33 6.61 11.33
N THR A 92 0.30 7.48 10.54
CA THR A 92 1.73 7.38 10.24
C THR A 92 2.45 8.58 10.82
N THR A 93 3.46 8.32 11.64
CA THR A 93 4.37 9.36 12.11
C THR A 93 5.32 9.73 10.97
N VAL A 94 5.27 11.00 10.56
CA VAL A 94 6.17 11.57 9.55
C VAL A 94 7.20 12.41 10.28
N THR A 95 8.48 12.16 10.03
CA THR A 95 9.55 13.04 10.50
C THR A 95 9.84 14.06 9.42
N TYR A 96 9.65 15.34 9.71
CA TYR A 96 9.92 16.44 8.80
C TYR A 96 11.42 16.75 8.75
N GLN A 97 11.84 17.49 7.73
CA GLN A 97 13.25 17.84 7.50
C GLN A 97 13.88 18.67 8.63
N ASP A 98 13.07 19.37 9.42
CA ASP A 98 13.48 20.12 10.61
C ASP A 98 13.62 19.22 11.87
N GLY A 99 13.40 17.91 11.73
CA GLY A 99 13.42 16.94 12.82
C GLY A 99 12.12 16.87 13.64
N SER A 100 11.13 17.71 13.33
CA SER A 100 9.82 17.64 13.97
C SER A 100 9.09 16.36 13.54
N LYS A 101 8.24 15.84 14.43
CA LYS A 101 7.42 14.66 14.15
C LYS A 101 5.95 15.08 14.06
N GLY A 102 5.35 14.87 12.89
CA GLY A 102 3.91 14.99 12.69
C GLY A 102 3.24 13.62 12.70
N THR A 103 1.94 13.61 12.97
CA THR A 103 1.10 12.45 12.69
C THR A 103 0.21 12.77 11.52
N VAL A 104 0.30 11.97 10.46
CA VAL A 104 -0.61 12.06 9.33
C VAL A 104 -1.58 10.89 9.44
N GLU A 105 -2.87 11.21 9.53
CA GLU A 105 -3.93 10.21 9.45
C GLU A 105 -4.41 10.10 8.02
N ALA A 106 -4.74 8.88 7.60
CA ALA A 106 -5.40 8.67 6.32
C ALA A 106 -6.27 7.44 6.30
N VAL A 107 -7.30 7.54 5.46
CA VAL A 107 -8.16 6.42 5.12
C VAL A 107 -7.45 5.59 4.06
N ILE A 108 -7.21 4.32 4.39
CA ILE A 108 -6.59 3.33 3.53
C ILE A 108 -7.68 2.39 3.04
N ARG A 109 -7.77 2.17 1.73
CA ARG A 109 -8.75 1.25 1.13
C ARG A 109 -8.18 -0.16 0.99
N VAL A 110 -9.01 -1.15 1.32
CA VAL A 110 -8.79 -2.56 1.00
C VAL A 110 -9.45 -2.83 -0.35
N ASN A 111 -8.64 -3.05 -1.38
CA ASN A 111 -9.12 -3.27 -2.74
C ASN A 111 -9.32 -4.77 -2.97
N THR A 112 -10.51 -5.17 -3.42
CA THR A 112 -10.82 -6.56 -3.77
C THR A 112 -10.57 -6.80 -5.26
N VAL A 113 -10.06 -7.97 -5.63
CA VAL A 113 -9.77 -8.37 -7.02
C VAL A 113 -10.62 -9.58 -7.38
N GLY A 114 -11.57 -9.38 -8.29
CA GLY A 114 -12.56 -10.41 -8.65
C GLY A 114 -13.64 -10.61 -7.59
N ASP A 115 -14.47 -11.63 -7.79
CA ASP A 115 -15.44 -12.16 -6.82
C ASP A 115 -14.84 -13.35 -6.03
#